data_AF-A0A356BH88-F1
#
_entry.id   AF-A0A356BH88-F1
#
_cell.length_a   1.000
_cell.length_b   1.000
_cell.length_c   1.000
_cell.angle_alpha   90.00
_cell.angle_beta   90.00
_cell.angle_gamma   90.00
#
_symmetry.space_group_name_H-M   'P 1'
#
loop_
_entity.id
_entity.type
_entity.pdbx_description
1 polymer ?
#
loop_
_entity_poly.entity_id
_entity_poly.type
_entity_poly.pdbx_seq_one_letter_code
_entity_poly.pdbx_strand_id
1 'polypeptide(L)'
;MFEQTEFFHQLGQINPILWAVFIPLFLAIYFLPTVVAMFRNRQHLGKIFLANIPAGFSWIAWMALIIWAFTGKQKKPAEQTA
;
A
#
# COMPACT_ATOMS: atom_id res chain seq x y z
N MET A 1 -24.99 -17.52 22.66
CA MET A 1 -23.75 -18.32 22.71
C MET A 1 -23.57 -19.24 21.50
N PHE A 2 -24.64 -19.74 20.86
CA PHE A 2 -24.55 -20.69 19.73
C PHE A 2 -24.09 -20.08 18.39
N GLU A 3 -24.39 -18.81 18.13
CA GLU A 3 -24.07 -18.18 16.83
C GLU A 3 -22.58 -17.91 16.60
N GLN A 4 -21.80 -17.71 17.68
CA GLN A 4 -20.36 -17.46 17.56
C GLN A 4 -19.63 -18.70 17.04
N THR A 5 -19.97 -19.89 17.55
CA THR A 5 -19.35 -21.16 17.13
C THR A 5 -19.59 -21.50 15.66
N GLU A 6 -20.79 -21.20 15.13
CA GLU A 6 -21.11 -21.41 13.71
C GLU A 6 -20.29 -20.48 12.81
N PHE A 7 -20.10 -19.21 13.21
CA PHE A 7 -19.27 -18.25 12.49
C PHE A 7 -17.80 -18.69 12.41
N PHE A 8 -17.21 -19.13 13.52
CA PHE A 8 -15.82 -19.61 13.53
C PHE A 8 -15.64 -20.88 12.69
N HIS A 9 -16.67 -21.75 12.67
CA HIS A 9 -16.65 -22.96 11.85
C HIS A 9 -16.72 -22.63 10.35
N GLN A 10 -17.54 -21.64 9.95
CA GLN A 10 -17.59 -21.13 8.58
C GLN A 10 -16.25 -20.53 8.14
N LEU A 11 -15.57 -19.75 9.01
CA LEU A 11 -14.24 -19.19 8.69
C LEU A 11 -13.17 -20.28 8.50
N GLY A 12 -13.25 -21.36 9.28
CA GLY A 12 -12.35 -22.53 9.15
C GLY A 12 -12.62 -23.38 7.90
N GLN A 13 -13.83 -23.33 7.35
CA GLN A 13 -14.19 -24.02 6.10
C GLN A 13 -13.86 -23.21 4.84
N ILE A 14 -13.51 -21.92 4.96
CA ILE A 14 -13.06 -21.14 3.81
C ILE A 14 -11.78 -21.78 3.25
N ASN A 15 -11.77 -22.02 1.94
CA ASN A 15 -10.65 -22.63 1.21
C ASN A 15 -9.32 -21.98 1.62
N PRO A 16 -8.36 -22.75 2.19
CA PRO A 16 -7.06 -22.22 2.60
C PRO A 16 -6.29 -21.56 1.45
N ILE A 17 -6.49 -22.06 0.22
CA ILE A 17 -5.94 -21.48 -1.00
C ILE A 17 -6.46 -20.06 -1.24
N LEU A 18 -7.73 -19.78 -0.94
CA LEU A 18 -8.29 -18.45 -1.10
C LEU A 18 -7.55 -17.46 -0.20
N TRP A 19 -7.35 -17.80 1.08
CA TRP A 19 -6.56 -16.96 2.00
C TRP A 19 -5.11 -16.79 1.53
N ALA A 20 -4.50 -17.88 1.08
CA ALA A 20 -3.12 -17.87 0.59
C ALA A 20 -2.92 -16.97 -0.65
N VAL A 21 -3.95 -16.78 -1.49
CA VAL A 21 -3.90 -15.90 -2.67
C VAL A 21 -4.39 -14.48 -2.34
N PHE A 22 -5.45 -14.36 -1.55
CA PHE A 22 -6.08 -13.09 -1.23
C PHE A 22 -5.17 -12.18 -0.41
N ILE A 23 -4.48 -12.71 0.60
CA ILE A 23 -3.56 -11.94 1.45
C ILE A 23 -2.43 -11.28 0.62
N PRO A 24 -1.64 -12.01 -0.18
CA PRO A 24 -0.57 -11.39 -0.97
C PRO A 24 -1.11 -10.49 -2.06
N LEU A 25 -2.26 -10.80 -2.68
CA LEU A 25 -2.89 -9.94 -3.69
C LEU A 25 -3.33 -8.60 -3.06
N PHE A 26 -3.98 -8.65 -1.90
CA PHE A 26 -4.38 -7.47 -1.15
C PHE A 26 -3.17 -6.63 -0.75
N LEU A 27 -2.10 -7.27 -0.25
CA LEU A 27 -0.85 -6.57 0.06
C LEU A 27 -0.22 -5.93 -1.19
N ALA A 28 -0.20 -6.62 -2.32
CA ALA A 28 0.34 -6.09 -3.56
C ALA A 28 -0.41 -4.83 -4.02
N ILE A 29 -1.75 -4.83 -3.90
CA ILE A 29 -2.58 -3.66 -4.19
C ILE A 29 -2.33 -2.57 -3.14
N TYR A 30 -2.32 -2.90 -1.85
CA TYR A 30 -2.07 -1.94 -0.77
C TYR A 30 -0.73 -1.20 -0.93
N PHE A 31 0.32 -1.92 -1.35
CA PHE A 31 1.66 -1.38 -1.59
C PHE A 31 1.91 -0.90 -3.03
N LEU A 32 0.89 -0.88 -3.88
CA LEU A 32 0.97 -0.39 -5.26
C LEU A 32 1.61 1.00 -5.41
N PRO A 33 1.26 2.05 -4.62
CA PRO A 33 1.93 3.35 -4.71
C PRO A 33 3.44 3.28 -4.40
N THR A 34 3.87 2.37 -3.52
CA THR A 34 5.30 2.15 -3.23
C THR A 34 6.00 1.52 -4.43
N VAL A 35 5.35 0.53 -5.08
CA VAL A 35 5.88 -0.12 -6.29
C VAL A 35 6.03 0.91 -7.42
N VAL A 36 5.01 1.73 -7.66
CA VAL A 36 5.06 2.81 -8.68
C VAL A 36 6.20 3.79 -8.38
N ALA A 37 6.37 4.18 -7.11
CA ALA A 37 7.46 5.06 -6.68
C ALA A 37 8.85 4.44 -6.89
N MET A 38 8.99 3.13 -6.74
CA MET A 38 10.27 2.43 -6.95
C MET A 38 10.75 2.51 -8.40
N PHE A 39 9.83 2.49 -9.37
CA PHE A 39 10.18 2.62 -10.79
C PHE A 39 10.39 4.07 -11.22
N ARG A 40 9.64 5.02 -10.65
CA ARG A 40 9.53 6.37 -11.22
C ARG A 40 10.09 7.48 -10.33
N ASN A 41 10.25 7.24 -9.03
CA ASN A 41 10.57 8.26 -8.04
C ASN A 41 11.49 7.74 -6.91
N ARG A 42 12.63 7.13 -7.28
CA ARG A 42 13.57 6.49 -6.33
C ARG A 42 14.01 7.39 -5.18
N GLN A 43 14.13 8.70 -5.42
CA GLN A 43 14.51 9.68 -4.39
C GLN A 43 13.47 9.86 -3.28
N HIS A 44 12.18 9.66 -3.58
CA HIS A 44 11.10 9.85 -2.61
C HIS A 44 10.48 8.53 -2.14
N LEU A 45 11.04 7.39 -2.56
CA LEU A 45 10.57 6.05 -2.21
C LEU A 45 10.40 5.89 -0.70
N GLY A 46 11.41 6.26 0.10
CA GLY A 46 11.35 6.13 1.56
C GLY A 46 10.20 6.90 2.19
N LYS A 47 9.87 8.09 1.66
CA LYS A 47 8.76 8.91 2.16
C LYS A 47 7.41 8.34 1.76
N ILE A 48 7.28 7.85 0.53
CA ILE A 48 6.07 7.20 0.02
C ILE A 48 5.80 5.91 0.78
N PHE A 49 6.83 5.10 1.03
CA PHE A 49 6.71 3.85 1.80
C PHE A 49 6.24 4.12 3.24
N LEU A 50 6.85 5.08 3.93
CA LEU A 50 6.47 5.43 5.29
C LEU A 50 5.03 5.99 5.36
N ALA A 51 4.65 6.81 4.38
CA ALA A 51 3.28 7.33 4.29
C ALA A 51 2.25 6.25 3.88
N ASN A 52 2.67 5.18 3.21
CA ASN A 52 1.76 4.11 2.80
C ASN A 52 1.19 3.31 3.99
N ILE A 53 1.93 3.25 5.11
CA ILE A 53 1.50 2.57 6.33
C ILE A 53 0.21 3.19 6.89
N PRO A 54 0.15 4.51 7.20
CA PRO A 54 -1.09 5.16 7.62
C PRO A 54 -2.07 5.40 6.45
N ALA A 55 -1.60 5.49 5.21
CA ALA A 55 -2.47 5.80 4.08
C ALA A 55 -3.50 4.71 3.81
N GLY A 56 -3.22 3.44 4.07
CA GLY A 56 -4.25 2.43 3.87
C GLY A 56 -5.38 2.41 4.90
N PHE A 57 -5.30 3.26 5.93
CA PHE A 57 -6.46 3.58 6.77
C PHE A 57 -7.43 4.58 6.08
N SER A 58 -6.95 5.34 5.08
CA SER A 58 -7.73 6.38 4.40
C SER A 58 -7.61 6.29 2.89
N TRP A 59 -8.73 5.99 2.23
CA TRP A 59 -8.80 5.91 0.76
C TRP A 59 -8.24 7.15 0.05
N ILE A 60 -8.47 8.34 0.61
CA ILE A 60 -8.01 9.61 0.06
C ILE A 60 -6.49 9.74 0.15
N ALA A 61 -5.90 9.37 1.30
CA ALA A 61 -4.45 9.38 1.47
C ALA A 61 -3.78 8.40 0.52
N TRP A 62 -4.39 7.22 0.32
CA TRP A 62 -3.89 6.23 -0.63
C TRP A 62 -3.89 6.75 -2.08
N MET A 63 -4.99 7.39 -2.53
CA MET A 63 -5.07 8.06 -3.84
C MET A 63 -4.02 9.17 -3.99
N ALA A 64 -3.82 10.01 -2.97
CA ALA A 64 -2.82 11.07 -3.00
C ALA A 64 -1.39 10.52 -3.15
N LEU A 65 -1.08 9.40 -2.51
CA LEU A 65 0.22 8.72 -2.67
C LEU A 65 0.43 8.18 -4.08
N ILE A 66 -0.62 7.66 -4.73
CA ILE A 66 -0.53 7.21 -6.12
C ILE A 66 -0.17 8.39 -7.03
N ILE A 67 -0.88 9.51 -6.90
CA ILE A 67 -0.59 10.72 -7.67
C ILE A 67 0.84 11.20 -7.41
N TRP A 68 1.28 11.19 -6.16
CA TRP A 68 2.64 11.59 -5.78
C TRP A 68 3.71 10.64 -6.31
N ALA A 69 3.45 9.32 -6.30
CA ALA A 69 4.31 8.32 -6.92
C ALA A 69 4.49 8.56 -8.43
N PHE A 70 3.43 9.00 -9.12
CA PHE A 70 3.50 9.38 -10.54
C PHE A 70 4.17 10.74 -10.80
N THR A 71 4.09 11.68 -9.85
CA THR A 71 4.45 13.11 -10.01
C THR A 71 5.84 13.45 -9.44
N GLY A 72 6.74 12.47 -9.29
CA GLY A 72 8.10 12.65 -8.75
C GLY A 72 8.98 13.63 -9.50
N LYS A 73 8.76 14.95 -9.33
CA LYS A 73 9.65 15.99 -9.83
C LYS A 73 10.92 15.94 -8.99
N GLN A 74 12.01 15.49 -9.61
CA GLN A 74 13.36 15.62 -9.08
C GLN A 74 13.56 17.10 -8.73
N LYS A 75 13.68 17.44 -7.44
CA LYS A 75 14.22 18.75 -7.09
C LYS A 75 15.66 18.71 -7.57
N LYS A 76 15.95 19.33 -8.72
CA LYS A 76 17.33 19.67 -9.07
C LYS A 76 17.86 20.42 -7.83
N PRO A 77 19.00 20.00 -7.25
CA PRO A 77 19.69 20.83 -6.29
C PRO A 77 19.82 22.20 -6.92
N ALA A 78 19.11 23.19 -6.38
CA ALA A 78 19.41 24.57 -6.68
C ALA A 78 20.79 24.78 -6.08
N GLU A 79 21.80 24.55 -6.92
CA GLU A 79 22.91 25.47 -7.11
C GLU A 79 23.08 26.38 -5.89
N GLN A 80 23.71 25.81 -4.85
CA GLN A 80 24.31 26.54 -3.75
C GLN A 80 25.47 27.35 -4.34
N THR A 81 25.14 28.42 -5.06
CA THR A 81 26.06 29.49 -5.42
C THR A 81 25.37 30.78 -5.05
N ALA A 82 25.66 31.24 -3.83
CA ALA A 82 26.07 32.60 -3.52
C ALA A 82 26.36 32.69 -2.02
#